data_AF-A0A5C4MFE9-F1
#
_entry.id   AF-A0A5C4MFE9-F1
#
_cell.length_a   1.000
_cell.length_b   1.000
_cell.length_c   1.000
_cell.angle_alpha   90.00
_cell.angle_beta   90.00
_cell.angle_gamma   90.00
#
_symmetry.space_group_name_H-M   'P 1'
#
loop_
_entity.id
_entity.type
_entity.pdbx_description
1 polymer ?
#
loop_
_entity_poly.entity_id
_entity_poly.type
_entity_poly.pdbx_seq_one_letter_code
_entity_poly.pdbx_strand_id
1 'polypeptide(L)' 'MQLHLATQPVDFRKGVDGLAAYVKANLEHDPYSGSLFVFR' A
#
# COMPACT_ATOMS: atom_id res chain seq x y z
N MET A 1 -6.25 -7.79 12.10
CA MET A 1 -6.62 -7.29 10.77
C MET A 1 -6.73 -5.78 10.85
N GLN A 2 -5.88 -5.04 10.13
CA GLN A 2 -5.90 -3.56 10.07
C GLN A 2 -6.27 -3.10 8.67
N LEU A 3 -6.90 -1.93 8.56
CA LEU A 3 -7.27 -1.29 7.29
C LEU A 3 -6.53 0.04 7.18
N HIS A 4 -5.80 0.20 6.08
CA HIS A 4 -5.02 1.40 5.79
C HIS A 4 -5.51 2.03 4.49
N LEU A 5 -5.79 3.34 4.54
CA LEU A 5 -6.23 4.10 3.37
C LEU A 5 -5.11 5.06 2.96
N ALA A 6 -4.61 4.92 1.74
CA ALA A 6 -3.73 5.92 1.15
C ALA A 6 -4.54 7.18 0.86
N THR A 7 -4.24 8.27 1.56
CA THR A 7 -4.91 9.56 1.39
C THR A 7 -4.40 10.34 0.19
N GLN A 8 -3.23 9.97 -0.33
CA GLN A 8 -2.63 10.51 -1.54
C GLN A 8 -2.81 9.55 -2.72
N PRO A 9 -2.99 10.08 -3.96
CA PRO A 9 -3.17 9.25 -5.14
C PRO A 9 -1.90 8.43 -5.43
N VAL A 10 -2.09 7.15 -5.72
CA VAL A 10 -0.97 6.22 -5.98
C VAL A 10 -0.95 5.86 -7.46
N ASP A 11 0.24 5.72 -8.05
CA ASP A 11 0.35 5.23 -9.42
C ASP A 11 0.12 3.71 -9.47
N PHE A 12 -1.08 3.30 -9.86
CA PHE A 12 -1.46 1.89 -10.00
C PHE A 12 -0.77 1.17 -11.16
N ARG A 13 -0.14 1.90 -12.09
CA ARG A 13 0.61 1.27 -13.20
C ARG A 13 1.86 0.52 -12.72
N LYS A 14 2.25 0.70 -11.46
CA LYS A 14 3.36 -0.01 -10.82
C LYS A 14 3.05 -1.49 -10.52
N GLY A 15 1.80 -1.94 -10.66
CA GLY A 15 1.39 -3.32 -10.39
C GLY A 15 1.46 -3.71 -8.92
N VAL A 16 1.22 -4.99 -8.61
CA VAL A 16 1.15 -5.50 -7.23
C VAL A 16 2.46 -5.32 -6.47
N ASP A 17 3.60 -5.71 -7.05
CA ASP A 17 4.91 -5.56 -6.42
C ASP A 17 5.27 -4.10 -6.17
N GLY A 18 4.91 -3.21 -7.10
CA GLY A 18 5.14 -1.78 -6.96
C GLY A 18 4.24 -1.13 -5.90
N LEU A 19 3.01 -1.61 -5.72
CA LEU A 19 2.13 -1.19 -4.63
C LEU A 19 2.65 -1.70 -3.27
N ALA A 20 3.14 -2.94 -3.19
CA ALA A 20 3.76 -3.45 -1.97
C ALA A 20 5.02 -2.66 -1.59
N ALA A 21 5.86 -2.32 -2.58
CA ALA A 21 7.01 -1.44 -2.38
C ALA A 21 6.58 -0.03 -1.93
N TYR A 22 5.49 0.51 -2.48
CA TYR A 22 4.94 1.80 -2.06
C TYR A 22 4.51 1.79 -0.59
N VAL A 23 3.80 0.74 -0.15
CA VAL A 23 3.37 0.57 1.25
C VAL A 23 4.58 0.55 2.19
N LYS A 24 5.60 -0.22 1.84
CA LYS A 24 6.83 -0.30 2.65
C LYS A 24 7.59 1.01 2.71
N ALA A 25 7.68 1.75 1.60
CA ALA A 25 8.50 2.94 1.49
C ALA A 25 7.81 4.24 1.92
N ASN A 26 6.48 4.36 1.75
CA ASN A 26 5.74 5.61 1.95
C ASN A 26 4.76 5.54 3.12
N LEU A 27 4.19 4.36 3.39
CA LEU A 27 3.28 4.15 4.51
C LEU A 27 4.01 3.55 5.74
N GLU A 28 5.30 3.25 5.60
CA GLU A 28 6.18 2.65 6.63
C GLU A 28 5.54 1.41 7.28
N HIS A 29 4.76 0.66 6.51
CA HIS A 29 4.02 -0.51 6.98
C HIS A 29 4.45 -1.77 6.24
N ASP A 30 4.25 -2.93 6.86
CA ASP A 30 4.53 -4.20 6.21
C ASP A 30 3.33 -4.64 5.33
N PRO A 31 3.49 -4.74 4.00
CA PRO A 31 2.41 -5.13 3.09
C PRO A 31 1.97 -6.59 3.23
N TYR A 32 2.76 -7.43 3.91
CA TYR A 32 2.50 -8.87 4.08
C TYR A 32 1.95 -9.22 5.48
N SER A 33 1.70 -8.22 6.31
CA SER A 33 1.22 -8.36 7.70
C SER A 33 -0.20 -8.90 7.85
N GLY A 34 -0.89 -9.20 6.74
CA GLY A 34 -2.32 -9.52 6.74
C GLY A 34 -3.21 -8.29 6.93
N SER A 35 -2.70 -7.10 6.64
CA SER A 35 -3.45 -5.84 6.62
C SER A 35 -3.97 -5.52 5.23
N LEU A 36 -5.13 -4.84 5.14
CA LEU A 36 -5.72 -4.42 3.87
C LEU A 36 -5.31 -2.98 3.55
N PHE A 37 -4.79 -2.76 2.35
CA PHE A 37 -4.40 -1.44 1.86
C PHE A 37 -5.33 -1.00 0.73
N VAL A 38 -5.98 0.15 0.92
CA VAL A 38 -6.87 0.76 -0.06
C VAL A 38 -6.17 1.98 -0.63
N PHE A 39 -6.10 2.05 -1.96
CA PHE A 39 -5.48 3.14 -2.69
C PHE A 39 -6.53 3.86 -3.53
N ARG A 40 -6.32 5.16 -3.77
CA ARG A 40 -7.20 6.01 -4.59
C ARG A 40 -6.45 6.65 -5.75
#